data_AF-A0A3M8DU39-F1
#
_entry.id   AF-A0A3M8DU39-F1
#
_cell.length_a   1.000
_cell.length_b   1.000
_cell.length_c   1.000
_cell.angle_alpha   90.00
_cell.angle_beta   90.00
_cell.angle_gamma   90.00
#
_symmetry.space_group_name_H-M   'P 1'
#
loop_
_entity.id
_entity.type
_entity.pdbx_description
1 polymer ?
#
loop_
_entity_poly.entity_id
_entity_poly.type
_entity_poly.pdbx_seq_one_letter_code
_entity_poly.pdbx_strand_id
1 'polypeptide(L)' 'MSNKEYGNQEVQILDFEELLRFIENKLEAAGKKVGREEIMLILQAQDDFLMEKGVLEEIDEM' A
#
# COMPACT_ATOMS: atom_id res chain seq x y z
N MET A 1 -10.35 -8.08 -8.97
CA MET A 1 -9.68 -8.80 -7.88
C MET A 1 -9.02 -10.05 -8.45
N SER A 2 -7.70 -10.12 -8.43
CA SER A 2 -6.95 -11.31 -8.87
C SER A 2 -6.10 -11.78 -7.69
N ASN A 3 -6.40 -12.96 -7.16
CA ASN A 3 -5.65 -13.56 -6.06
C ASN A 3 -4.52 -14.40 -6.64
N LYS A 4 -3.28 -14.19 -6.21
CA LYS A 4 -2.15 -15.07 -6.50
C LYS A 4 -1.66 -15.69 -5.18
N GLU A 5 -1.63 -17.01 -5.11
CA GLU A 5 -1.15 -17.75 -3.94
C GLU A 5 0.38 -17.84 -3.95
N TYR A 6 1.03 -17.23 -2.96
CA TYR A 6 2.47 -17.39 -2.68
C TYR A 6 2.64 -17.79 -1.21
N GLY A 7 2.79 -19.08 -0.93
CA GLY A 7 2.87 -19.59 0.45
C GLY A 7 1.58 -19.33 1.25
N ASN A 8 1.57 -19.68 2.54
CA ASN A 8 0.40 -19.60 3.44
C ASN A 8 -0.17 -18.17 3.69
N GLN A 9 0.14 -17.20 2.83
CA GLN A 9 -0.33 -15.82 2.92
C GLN A 9 -1.17 -15.51 1.69
N GLU A 10 -2.47 -15.24 1.89
CA GLU A 10 -3.31 -14.66 0.86
C GLU A 10 -2.81 -13.23 0.56
N VAL A 11 -2.01 -13.08 -0.48
CA VAL A 11 -1.54 -11.77 -0.96
C VAL A 11 -2.64 -11.17 -1.84
N GLN A 12 -3.26 -10.09 -1.35
CA GLN A 12 -4.21 -9.31 -2.16
C GLN A 12 -3.44 -8.28 -2.97
N ILE A 13 -3.58 -8.36 -4.29
CA ILE A 13 -3.09 -7.34 -5.22
C ILE A 13 -4.21 -6.30 -5.36
N LEU A 14 -3.96 -5.11 -4.84
CA LEU A 14 -4.84 -3.95 -4.99
C LEU A 14 -4.20 -2.96 -5.96
N ASP A 15 -5.01 -2.30 -6.78
CA ASP A 15 -4.52 -1.11 -7.48
C ASP A 15 -4.30 0.04 -6.49
N PHE A 16 -3.51 1.03 -6.89
CA PHE A 16 -3.12 2.13 -6.00
C PHE A 16 -4.32 2.96 -5.52
N GLU A 17 -5.33 3.19 -6.36
CA GLU A 17 -6.51 3.98 -6.00
C GLU A 17 -7.45 3.20 -5.08
N GLU A 18 -7.58 1.88 -5.29
CA GLU A 18 -8.29 0.96 -4.40
C GLU A 18 -7.63 0.91 -3.02
N LEU A 19 -6.30 0.86 -2.95
CA LEU A 19 -5.54 0.94 -1.69
C LEU A 19 -5.79 2.27 -0.97
N LEU A 20 -5.71 3.40 -1.67
CA LEU A 20 -5.96 4.72 -1.09
C LEU A 20 -7.37 4.81 -0.51
N ARG A 21 -8.39 4.41 -1.27
CA ARG A 21 -9.79 4.41 -0.79
C ARG A 21 -9.99 3.48 0.39
N PHE A 22 -9.32 2.33 0.40
CA PHE A 22 -9.38 1.41 1.53
C PHE A 22 -8.82 2.06 2.82
N ILE A 23 -7.68 2.74 2.73
CA ILE A 23 -7.08 3.44 3.87
C ILE A 23 -7.97 4.60 4.32
N GLU A 24 -8.47 5.41 3.40
CA GLU A 24 -9.38 6.53 3.66
C GLU A 24 -10.62 6.05 4.44
N ASN A 25 -11.31 5.02 3.94
CA ASN A 25 -12.48 4.44 4.59
C ASN A 25 -12.16 3.91 6.00
N LYS A 26 -11.00 3.27 6.17
CA LYS A 26 -10.57 2.73 7.46
C LYS A 26 -10.28 3.83 8.48
N LEU A 27 -9.64 4.91 8.05
CA LEU A 27 -9.34 6.07 8.89
C LEU A 27 -10.62 6.82 9.26
N GLU A 28 -11.54 7.01 8.30
CA GLU A 28 -12.84 7.62 8.54
C GLU A 28 -13.67 6.80 9.54
N ALA A 29 -13.73 5.47 9.38
CA ALA A 29 -14.42 4.57 10.32
C ALA A 29 -13.84 4.63 11.74
N ALA A 30 -12.55 4.97 11.88
CA ALA A 30 -11.88 5.20 13.16
C ALA A 30 -12.06 6.64 13.69
N GLY A 31 -12.84 7.49 13.01
CA GLY A 31 -13.06 8.89 13.38
C GLY A 31 -11.86 9.79 13.12
N LYS A 32 -10.91 9.37 12.26
CA LYS A 32 -9.73 10.15 11.89
C LYS A 32 -10.01 10.87 10.57
N LYS A 33 -9.83 12.19 10.56
CA LYS A 33 -9.79 12.98 9.33
C LYS A 33 -8.34 13.16 8.92
N VAL A 34 -7.92 12.44 7.91
CA VAL A 34 -6.60 12.52 7.29
C VAL A 34 -6.82 12.80 5.82
N GLY A 35 -6.08 13.74 5.24
CA GLY A 35 -6.15 14.03 3.82
C GLY A 35 -5.40 12.98 3.00
N ARG A 36 -5.71 12.97 1.70
CA ARG A 36 -5.09 12.05 0.74
C ARG A 36 -3.58 12.29 0.63
N GLU A 37 -3.16 13.55 0.70
CA GLU A 37 -1.74 13.93 0.61
C GLU A 37 -0.93 13.35 1.78
N GLU A 38 -1.47 13.37 3.00
CA GLU A 38 -0.79 12.79 4.16
C GLU A 38 -0.72 11.26 4.07
N ILE A 39 -1.75 10.61 3.54
CA ILE A 39 -1.74 9.16 3.29
C ILE A 39 -0.65 8.81 2.28
N MET A 40 -0.59 9.54 1.16
CA MET A 40 0.44 9.34 0.14
C MET A 40 1.84 9.55 0.68
N LEU A 41 2.07 10.60 1.46
CA LEU A 41 3.37 10.87 2.07
C LEU A 41 3.84 9.72 2.95
N ILE A 42 2.93 9.12 3.73
CA ILE A 42 3.24 7.96 4.57
C ILE A 42 3.56 6.73 3.73
N LEU A 43 2.80 6.49 2.65
CA LEU A 43 3.05 5.36 1.76
C LEU A 43 4.41 5.49 1.06
N GLN A 44 4.73 6.67 0.54
CA GLN A 44 6.04 6.95 -0.08
C GLN A 44 7.19 6.73 0.92
N ALA A 45 7.06 7.24 2.15
CA ALA A 45 8.07 7.04 3.17
C ALA A 45 8.25 5.55 3.56
N GLN A 46 7.18 4.75 3.49
CA GLN A 46 7.25 3.32 3.71
C GLN A 46 7.93 2.60 2.55
N ASP A 47 7.58 2.96 1.31
CA ASP A 47 8.21 2.39 0.12
C ASP A 47 9.72 2.65 0.13
N ASP A 48 10.13 3.90 0.38
CA ASP A 48 11.54 4.30 0.51
C ASP A 48 12.27 3.50 1.62
N PHE A 49 11.62 3.34 2.78
CA PHE A 49 12.18 2.57 3.89
C PHE A 49 12.34 1.09 3.52
N LEU A 50 11.34 0.48 2.90
CA LEU A 50 11.38 -0.93 2.52
C LEU A 50 12.40 -1.19 1.42
N MET A 51 12.56 -0.25 0.47
CA MET A 51 13.63 -0.26 -0.52
C MET A 51 15.02 -0.15 0.14
N GLU A 52 15.20 0.76 1.10
CA GLU A 52 16.47 0.90 1.85
C GLU A 52 16.84 -0.39 2.60
N LYS A 53 15.85 -1.10 3.13
CA LYS A 53 16.07 -2.39 3.81
C LYS A 53 16.25 -3.58 2.87
N GLY A 54 16.17 -3.38 1.55
CA GLY A 54 16.24 -4.44 0.55
C GLY A 54 15.08 -5.44 0.66
N VAL A 55 13.94 -5.00 1.20
CA VAL A 55 12.71 -5.79 1.31
C VAL A 55 11.88 -5.65 0.04
N LEU A 56 11.89 -4.46 -0.56
CA LEU A 56 11.37 -4.20 -1.90
C LEU A 56 12.54 -4.04 -2.87
N GLU A 57 12.35 -4.54 -4.08
CA GLU A 57 13.22 -4.30 -5.23
C GLU A 57 12.36 -3.71 -6.34
N GLU A 58 12.85 -2.65 -6.99
CA GLU A 58 12.23 -2.15 -8.22
C GLU A 58 12.44 -3.19 -9.32
N ILE A 59 11.34 -3.74 -9.84
CA ILE A 59 11.39 -4.56 -11.03
C ILE A 59 11.32 -3.61 -12.22
N ASP A 60 12.46 -3.36 -12.85
CA ASP A 60 12.52 -2.69 -14.15
C ASP A 60 11.79 -3.58 -15.17
N GLU A 61 10.59 -3.19 -15.59
CA GLU A 61 9.91 -3.82 -16.73
C GLU A 61 10.65 -3.42 -18.02
N MET A 62 11.73 -4.13 -18.34
CA MET A 62 12.44 -4.07 -19.63
C MET A 62 11.64 -4.70 -20.78
#